data_AF-M0MVZ9-F1
#
_entry.id   AF-M0MVZ9-F1
#
_cell.length_a   1.000
_cell.length_b   1.000
_cell.length_c   1.000
_cell.angle_alpha   90.00
_cell.angle_beta   90.00
_cell.angle_gamma   90.00
#
_symmetry.space_group_name_H-M   'P 1'
#
loop_
_entity.id
_entity.type
_entity.pdbx_description
1 polymer ?
#
loop_
_entity_poly.entity_id
_entity_poly.type
_entity_poly.pdbx_seq_one_letter_code
_entity_poly.pdbx_strand_id
1 'polypeptide(L)'
;MSGKYAKPAHTKPYARISEPIYGLGSVEDGQPVLVTEGIADAITAHQAGYACISPVTTRFKHDDRERLREVLNNHDVPRAYVVQDAERPSSDLDEDDRLTLTQAGEGLRGALDTAAYLAEHDTDARLAELPRPGLDKVDLDDYLNEWTDDGSLAPVLASAKPAQEHPAYDPQDAEIDAATRDRPDPLSDNASDSSYSALFDLDIRDASGLDADYRGPSPLGHHGESETYFVIIDERDVAYDHKYKAAYNALTYLLADAGERPSDNPNRRLDDAEVFAAWRHAKREGILPDDDPIPRRALRHVAIDQGHCESGDIEDGWKLPRDAHDDALDTLAEEYGLNPGRDPIGTGWRQSSDTVDPTTLDVVLDPEMAWRAARLVSPEDLPDPARLDLEPTSDGEAWQCPQCENSVDIVRAVAIHRGSVSCCEEPLADDAYDAAYRRAREEFGAPLPEYVSAATATDNWALIQGALSQLTHWHLSELDSTITGLGDDEDVLAEIDPTWEDSASGERILAFRSGGFYCREHECTIDPSGWSRLKPGSSMRVTTPSQGRRSNRPTISLAKSMVRPFPSGQSAARTIYPSCRQQRTSSASSPPIVIASMPP
;
A
#
# COMPACT_ATOMS: atom_id res chain seq x y z
N MET A 1 -16.79 -1.22 24.32
CA MET A 1 -15.33 -1.29 24.25
C MET A 1 -14.89 -2.19 25.39
N SER A 2 -14.34 -3.36 25.10
CA SER A 2 -13.83 -4.30 26.11
C SER A 2 -12.31 -4.31 26.01
N GLY A 3 -11.66 -3.59 26.92
CA GLY A 3 -10.21 -3.46 27.06
C GLY A 3 -9.91 -2.45 28.16
N LYS A 4 -8.86 -2.68 28.97
CA LYS A 4 -8.50 -1.80 30.10
C LYS A 4 -8.22 -0.35 29.65
N TYR A 5 -7.72 -0.16 28.43
CA TYR A 5 -7.46 1.15 27.80
C TYR A 5 -7.97 1.20 26.36
N ALA A 6 -8.35 2.40 25.89
CA ALA A 6 -8.68 2.63 24.49
C ALA A 6 -7.39 2.65 23.67
N LYS A 7 -7.11 1.55 22.97
CA LYS A 7 -5.95 1.45 22.09
C LYS A 7 -6.10 2.43 20.90
N PRO A 8 -5.06 3.20 20.56
CA PRO A 8 -5.03 3.92 19.29
C PRO A 8 -5.26 2.91 18.16
N ALA A 9 -6.11 3.28 17.21
CA ALA A 9 -6.11 2.59 15.94
C ALA A 9 -4.71 2.79 15.35
N HIS A 10 -3.96 1.70 15.19
CA HIS A 10 -2.62 1.67 14.56
C HIS A 10 -2.63 0.79 13.30
N THR A 11 -3.55 -0.18 13.22
CA THR A 11 -3.79 -1.04 12.04
C THR A 11 -4.82 -0.48 11.06
N LYS A 12 -5.27 0.77 11.24
CA LYS A 12 -6.29 1.38 10.36
C LYS A 12 -5.63 2.30 9.33
N PRO A 13 -6.15 2.40 8.10
CA PRO A 13 -5.54 3.20 7.04
C PRO A 13 -5.32 4.68 7.38
N TYR A 14 -6.09 5.22 8.32
CA TYR A 14 -5.96 6.62 8.79
C TYR A 14 -4.98 6.79 9.96
N ALA A 15 -4.44 5.70 10.50
CA ALA A 15 -3.52 5.70 11.61
C ALA A 15 -2.08 5.86 11.11
N ARG A 16 -1.46 7.00 11.45
CA ARG A 16 -0.04 7.27 11.15
C ARG A 16 0.86 7.09 12.38
N ILE A 17 0.50 6.18 13.27
CA ILE A 17 1.09 6.08 14.60
C ILE A 17 1.56 4.64 14.80
N SER A 18 2.88 4.45 14.95
CA SER A 18 3.47 3.20 15.44
C SER A 18 3.04 2.97 16.89
N GLU A 19 2.83 1.72 17.32
CA GLU A 19 2.55 1.44 18.73
C GLU A 19 3.66 2.05 19.61
N PRO A 20 3.33 2.92 20.57
CA PRO A 20 4.36 3.60 21.36
C PRO A 20 4.84 2.70 22.50
N ILE A 21 6.11 2.83 22.87
CA ILE A 21 6.63 2.33 24.15
C ILE A 21 6.30 3.37 25.23
N TYR A 22 5.58 2.95 26.27
CA TYR A 22 5.26 3.82 27.39
C TYR A 22 6.48 3.99 28.31
N GLY A 23 6.64 5.19 28.88
CA GLY A 23 7.65 5.44 29.91
C GLY A 23 9.05 5.79 29.41
N LEU A 24 9.26 5.96 28.10
CA LEU A 24 10.56 6.33 27.52
C LEU A 24 11.19 7.57 28.17
N GLY A 25 10.38 8.56 28.56
CA GLY A 25 10.86 9.77 29.23
C GLY A 25 11.35 9.57 30.68
N SER A 26 11.21 8.37 31.24
CA SER A 26 11.73 8.02 32.57
C SER A 26 13.14 7.42 32.52
N VAL A 27 13.66 7.10 31.33
CA VAL A 27 14.99 6.50 31.16
C VAL A 27 16.04 7.58 31.35
N GLU A 28 17.01 7.31 32.23
CA GLU A 28 18.11 8.22 32.55
C GLU A 28 19.45 7.60 32.14
N ASP A 29 20.38 8.43 31.67
CA ASP A 29 21.70 7.98 31.21
C ASP A 29 22.46 7.25 32.32
N GLY A 30 22.94 6.03 32.03
CA GLY A 30 23.74 5.23 32.95
C GLY A 30 22.97 4.69 34.16
N GLN A 31 21.63 4.77 34.19
CA GLN A 31 20.79 4.22 35.26
C GLN A 31 20.06 2.94 34.81
N PRO A 32 19.82 1.98 35.72
CA PRO A 32 19.05 0.80 35.40
C PRO A 32 17.58 1.12 35.10
N VAL A 33 16.92 0.28 34.30
CA VAL A 33 15.51 0.45 33.94
C VAL A 33 14.71 -0.83 34.18
N LEU A 34 13.44 -0.68 34.53
CA LEU A 34 12.46 -1.76 34.62
C LEU A 34 11.70 -1.91 33.30
N VAL A 35 11.39 -3.14 32.93
CA VAL A 35 10.61 -3.50 31.73
C VAL A 35 9.41 -4.34 32.18
N THR A 36 8.20 -3.80 32.06
CA THR A 36 6.96 -4.42 32.55
C THR A 36 6.00 -4.79 31.41
N GLU A 37 4.97 -5.59 31.70
CA GLU A 37 3.92 -5.94 30.71
C GLU A 37 2.90 -4.80 30.52
N GLY A 38 2.50 -4.17 31.63
CA GLY A 38 1.40 -3.22 31.67
C GLY A 38 1.82 -1.76 31.91
N ILE A 39 1.05 -0.85 31.31
CA ILE A 39 1.20 0.60 31.53
C ILE A 39 0.89 0.96 32.99
N ALA A 40 -0.05 0.27 33.63
CA ALA A 40 -0.38 0.49 35.04
C ALA A 40 0.84 0.22 35.94
N ASP A 41 1.49 -0.92 35.74
CA ASP A 41 2.72 -1.31 36.42
C ASP A 41 3.82 -0.26 36.24
N ALA A 42 4.00 0.24 35.02
CA ALA A 42 4.97 1.28 34.73
C ALA A 42 4.65 2.61 35.43
N ILE A 43 3.38 3.01 35.49
CA ILE A 43 2.94 4.20 36.23
C ILE A 43 3.27 4.06 37.71
N THR A 44 2.95 2.92 38.32
CA THR A 44 3.19 2.68 39.75
C THR A 44 4.70 2.59 40.04
N ALA A 45 5.48 1.97 39.15
CA ALA A 45 6.93 1.97 39.23
C ALA A 45 7.50 3.40 39.15
N HIS A 46 7.00 4.26 38.26
CA HIS A 46 7.39 5.68 38.21
C HIS A 46 7.06 6.41 39.50
N GLN A 47 5.88 6.16 40.09
CA GLN A 47 5.48 6.77 41.37
C GLN A 47 6.38 6.33 42.53
N ALA A 48 6.88 5.09 42.49
CA ALA A 48 7.86 4.57 43.42
C ALA A 48 9.31 5.03 43.12
N GLY A 49 9.52 5.82 42.06
CA GLY A 49 10.82 6.40 41.71
C GLY A 49 11.72 5.52 40.85
N TYR A 50 11.17 4.48 40.21
CA TYR A 50 11.90 3.63 39.27
C TYR A 50 11.70 4.12 37.84
N ALA A 51 12.79 4.16 37.05
CA ALA A 51 12.70 4.24 35.61
C ALA A 51 12.05 2.96 35.08
N CYS A 52 10.95 3.09 34.32
CA CYS A 52 10.18 1.94 33.88
C CYS A 52 9.60 2.15 32.48
N ILE A 53 9.64 1.10 31.67
CA ILE A 53 9.07 1.09 30.33
C ILE A 53 8.17 -0.12 30.14
N SER A 54 7.13 0.05 29.35
CA SER A 54 6.11 -0.98 29.09
C SER A 54 5.69 -0.93 27.63
N PRO A 55 5.35 -2.07 27.02
CA PRO A 55 4.63 -2.07 25.76
C PRO A 55 3.20 -1.55 26.03
N VAL A 56 2.56 -0.99 25.00
CA VAL A 56 1.12 -0.62 25.05
C VAL A 56 0.22 -1.83 24.71
N THR A 57 0.85 -2.96 24.44
CA THR A 57 0.29 -4.30 24.22
C THR A 57 0.60 -5.22 25.40
N THR A 58 0.18 -6.47 25.34
CA THR A 58 0.49 -7.49 26.36
C THR A 58 1.92 -8.04 26.25
N ARG A 59 2.68 -7.73 25.19
CA ARG A 59 4.08 -8.17 25.01
C ARG A 59 4.82 -7.25 24.04
N PHE A 60 6.13 -7.06 24.22
CA PHE A 60 6.97 -6.41 23.21
C PHE A 60 7.01 -7.25 21.93
N LYS A 61 6.50 -6.69 20.84
CA LYS A 61 6.68 -7.25 19.49
C LYS A 61 8.14 -7.12 19.06
N HIS A 62 8.56 -7.87 18.04
CA HIS A 62 9.96 -7.86 17.57
C HIS A 62 10.45 -6.43 17.23
N ASP A 63 9.68 -5.66 16.46
CA ASP A 63 9.99 -4.25 16.16
C ASP A 63 10.11 -3.37 17.42
N ASP A 64 9.28 -3.62 18.44
CA ASP A 64 9.35 -2.88 19.71
C ASP A 64 10.59 -3.28 20.52
N ARG A 65 11.11 -4.51 20.38
CA ARG A 65 12.32 -4.97 21.07
C ARG A 65 13.58 -4.32 20.52
N GLU A 66 13.63 -4.04 19.22
CA GLU A 66 14.76 -3.31 18.65
C GLU A 66 14.72 -1.83 19.02
N ARG A 67 13.55 -1.20 18.98
CA ARG A 67 13.37 0.16 19.50
C ARG A 67 13.70 0.24 20.99
N LEU A 68 13.31 -0.78 21.76
CA LEU A 68 13.71 -0.94 23.16
C LEU A 68 15.23 -0.99 23.27
N ARG A 69 15.90 -1.88 22.53
CA ARG A 69 17.37 -1.98 22.49
C ARG A 69 18.04 -0.64 22.14
N GLU A 70 17.57 0.06 21.12
CA GLU A 70 18.09 1.36 20.73
C GLU A 70 17.98 2.38 21.87
N VAL A 71 16.83 2.44 22.55
CA VAL A 71 16.64 3.30 23.71
C VAL A 71 17.61 2.93 24.83
N LEU A 72 17.72 1.64 25.18
CA LEU A 72 18.62 1.19 26.25
C LEU A 72 20.08 1.52 25.94
N ASN A 73 20.50 1.33 24.69
CA ASN A 73 21.85 1.62 24.24
C ASN A 73 22.13 3.14 24.19
N ASN A 74 21.20 3.94 23.66
CA ASN A 74 21.35 5.40 23.58
C ASN A 74 21.47 6.07 24.95
N HIS A 75 20.91 5.46 25.98
CA HIS A 75 20.99 5.92 27.37
C HIS A 75 22.08 5.19 28.19
N ASP A 76 22.96 4.40 27.55
CA ASP A 76 24.02 3.66 28.24
C ASP A 76 23.50 2.85 29.45
N VAL A 77 22.30 2.25 29.32
CA VAL A 77 21.63 1.57 30.43
C VAL A 77 22.49 0.38 30.89
N PRO A 78 23.00 0.37 32.14
CA PRO A 78 23.91 -0.66 32.61
C PRO A 78 23.21 -2.00 32.85
N ARG A 79 21.88 -1.98 33.08
CA ARG A 79 21.07 -3.17 33.30
C ARG A 79 19.58 -2.91 33.09
N ALA A 80 18.92 -3.82 32.38
CA ALA A 80 17.47 -3.88 32.28
C ALA A 80 16.90 -5.00 33.17
N TYR A 81 15.88 -4.70 33.97
CA TYR A 81 15.16 -5.70 34.76
C TYR A 81 13.78 -5.95 34.15
N VAL A 82 13.56 -7.14 33.61
CA VAL A 82 12.25 -7.57 33.13
C VAL A 82 11.44 -8.05 34.32
N VAL A 83 10.40 -7.31 34.70
CA VAL A 83 9.52 -7.61 35.83
C VAL A 83 8.13 -7.91 35.27
N GLN A 84 7.64 -9.12 35.47
CA GLN A 84 6.35 -9.57 34.95
C GLN A 84 5.45 -10.05 36.07
N ASP A 85 4.16 -10.12 35.77
CA ASP A 85 3.16 -10.63 36.70
C ASP A 85 3.53 -12.04 37.16
N ALA A 86 3.42 -12.27 38.47
CA ALA A 86 3.56 -13.60 39.02
C ALA A 86 2.24 -14.37 38.87
N GLU A 87 2.11 -15.16 37.81
CA GLU A 87 0.93 -15.98 37.52
C GLU A 87 1.24 -17.47 37.41
N ARG A 88 0.22 -18.33 37.59
CA ARG A 88 0.41 -19.78 37.46
C ARG A 88 0.61 -20.15 36.00
N PRO A 89 1.46 -21.15 35.70
CA PRO A 89 1.44 -21.79 34.39
C PRO A 89 0.05 -22.35 34.11
N SER A 90 -0.42 -22.20 32.87
CA SER A 90 -1.65 -22.82 32.41
C SER A 90 -1.44 -24.33 32.24
N SER A 91 -2.51 -25.09 32.43
CA SER A 91 -2.59 -26.48 32.00
C SER A 91 -3.35 -26.52 30.69
N ASP A 92 -2.82 -27.22 29.70
CA ASP A 92 -3.51 -27.45 28.44
C ASP A 92 -3.65 -28.96 28.16
N LEU A 93 -4.46 -29.32 27.18
CA LEU A 93 -4.49 -30.68 26.63
C LEU A 93 -3.61 -30.72 25.38
N ASP A 94 -2.72 -31.70 25.29
CA ASP A 94 -2.03 -31.98 24.03
C ASP A 94 -2.97 -32.68 23.02
N GLU A 95 -2.48 -32.91 21.81
CA GLU A 95 -3.23 -33.54 20.71
C GLU A 95 -3.71 -34.97 21.02
N ASP A 96 -3.12 -35.62 22.03
CA ASP A 96 -3.48 -36.94 22.53
C ASP A 96 -4.48 -36.86 23.71
N ASP A 97 -5.12 -35.70 23.94
CA ASP A 97 -5.99 -35.40 25.10
C ASP A 97 -5.27 -35.58 26.46
N ARG A 98 -3.94 -35.45 26.51
CA ARG A 98 -3.18 -35.54 27.76
C ARG A 98 -3.00 -34.16 28.36
N LEU A 99 -3.25 -34.08 29.67
CA LEU A 99 -2.99 -32.88 30.44
C LEU A 99 -1.49 -32.58 30.45
N THR A 100 -1.08 -31.53 29.76
CA THR A 100 0.27 -30.99 29.82
C THR A 100 0.30 -29.82 30.80
N LEU A 101 1.27 -29.87 31.71
CA LEU A 101 1.57 -28.77 32.62
C LEU A 101 2.69 -27.98 31.98
N THR A 102 2.40 -26.78 31.49
CA THR A 102 3.46 -25.87 31.05
C THR A 102 4.34 -25.52 32.26
N GLN A 103 5.66 -25.57 32.12
CA GLN A 103 6.56 -25.18 33.22
C GLN A 103 6.58 -23.66 33.43
N ALA A 104 6.25 -22.89 32.39
CA ALA A 104 6.14 -21.44 32.41
C ALA A 104 4.80 -20.98 31.84
N GLY A 105 4.16 -20.02 32.52
CA GLY A 105 3.04 -19.28 31.98
C GLY A 105 3.46 -18.39 30.81
N GLU A 106 2.47 -17.93 30.07
CA GLU A 106 2.63 -17.13 28.86
C GLU A 106 3.36 -15.79 29.11
N GLY A 107 3.10 -15.14 30.24
CA GLY A 107 3.84 -13.94 30.67
C GLY A 107 5.32 -14.22 30.95
N LEU A 108 5.63 -15.32 31.65
CA LEU A 108 7.01 -15.73 31.99
C LEU A 108 7.83 -16.09 30.74
N ARG A 109 7.24 -16.79 29.76
CA ARG A 109 7.91 -17.08 28.47
C ARG A 109 8.27 -15.79 27.74
N GLY A 110 7.31 -14.86 27.59
CA GLY A 110 7.58 -13.57 26.96
C GLY A 110 8.65 -12.74 27.68
N ALA A 111 8.73 -12.86 29.00
CA ALA A 111 9.77 -12.26 29.83
C ALA A 111 11.16 -12.81 29.53
N LEU A 112 11.27 -14.14 29.52
CA LEU A 112 12.51 -14.85 29.23
C LEU A 112 13.00 -14.55 27.82
N ASP A 113 12.09 -14.51 26.85
CA ASP A 113 12.41 -14.15 25.47
C ASP A 113 12.93 -12.72 25.35
N THR A 114 12.30 -11.78 26.04
CA THR A 114 12.72 -10.37 26.02
C THR A 114 14.10 -10.21 26.66
N ALA A 115 14.33 -10.87 27.79
CA ALA A 115 15.61 -10.84 28.48
C ALA A 115 16.73 -11.54 27.67
N ALA A 116 16.43 -12.69 27.04
CA ALA A 116 17.39 -13.39 26.19
C ALA A 116 17.78 -12.55 24.97
N TYR A 117 16.79 -11.99 24.27
CA TYR A 117 17.02 -11.10 23.12
C TYR A 117 17.91 -9.91 23.48
N LEU A 118 17.63 -9.23 24.59
CA LEU A 118 18.46 -8.09 25.03
C LEU A 118 19.89 -8.52 25.39
N ALA A 119 20.05 -9.67 26.05
CA ALA A 119 21.36 -10.22 26.41
C ALA A 119 22.21 -10.58 25.18
N GLU A 120 21.60 -11.13 24.13
CA GLU A 120 22.25 -11.42 22.84
C GLU A 120 22.73 -10.16 22.12
N HIS A 121 22.15 -9.00 22.45
CA HIS A 121 22.48 -7.70 21.86
C HIS A 121 23.22 -6.79 22.87
N ASP A 122 24.11 -7.38 23.66
CA ASP A 122 25.04 -6.70 24.57
C ASP A 122 24.39 -5.86 25.69
N THR A 123 23.11 -6.08 25.99
CA THR A 123 22.41 -5.44 27.11
C THR A 123 22.27 -6.43 28.28
N ASP A 124 22.82 -6.13 29.46
CA ASP A 124 22.62 -6.97 30.67
C ASP A 124 21.16 -6.94 31.09
N ALA A 125 20.40 -7.95 30.65
CA ALA A 125 18.98 -8.09 30.94
C ALA A 125 18.72 -9.25 31.91
N ARG A 126 17.93 -8.97 32.95
CA ARG A 126 17.64 -9.94 34.01
C ARG A 126 16.16 -10.02 34.30
N LEU A 127 15.67 -11.24 34.44
CA LEU A 127 14.31 -11.52 34.88
C LEU A 127 14.22 -11.38 36.40
N ALA A 128 13.28 -10.55 36.87
CA ALA A 128 12.96 -10.40 38.29
C ALA A 128 11.54 -10.92 38.56
N GLU A 129 11.43 -11.98 39.37
CA GLU A 129 10.16 -12.64 39.67
C GLU A 129 9.55 -12.06 40.95
N LEU A 130 8.28 -11.64 40.88
CA LEU A 130 7.52 -11.20 42.03
C LEU A 130 7.16 -12.40 42.94
N PRO A 131 7.19 -12.25 44.28
CA PRO A 131 6.79 -13.32 45.18
C PRO A 131 5.30 -13.59 45.06
N ARG A 132 4.91 -14.87 45.14
CA ARG A 132 3.52 -15.31 44.99
C ARG A 132 2.96 -16.14 46.16
N PRO A 133 2.70 -15.54 47.33
CA PRO A 133 1.95 -16.18 48.41
C PRO A 133 0.52 -16.52 48.02
N GLY A 134 -0.01 -17.62 48.56
CA GLY A 134 -1.41 -17.99 48.34
C GLY A 134 -1.72 -18.53 46.94
N LEU A 135 -0.75 -18.48 46.01
CA LEU A 135 -0.90 -18.89 44.60
C LEU A 135 -1.83 -17.98 43.78
N ASP A 136 -2.17 -16.81 44.30
CA ASP A 136 -2.93 -15.77 43.60
C ASP A 136 -2.01 -15.00 42.64
N LYS A 137 -2.58 -14.40 41.59
CA LYS A 137 -1.83 -13.55 40.67
C LYS A 137 -1.39 -12.29 41.41
N VAL A 138 -0.13 -11.91 41.26
CA VAL A 138 0.42 -10.66 41.80
C VAL A 138 1.05 -9.90 40.65
N ASP A 139 0.52 -8.72 40.33
CA ASP A 139 1.14 -7.79 39.39
C ASP A 139 2.08 -6.81 40.12
N LEU A 140 2.83 -6.02 39.36
CA LEU A 140 3.82 -5.11 39.95
C LEU A 140 3.13 -3.96 40.71
N ASP A 141 1.99 -3.50 40.20
CA ASP A 141 1.15 -2.49 40.85
C ASP A 141 0.72 -2.94 42.25
N ASP A 142 0.13 -4.14 42.36
CA ASP A 142 -0.29 -4.75 43.62
C ASP A 142 0.91 -4.93 44.57
N TYR A 143 2.04 -5.42 44.05
CA TYR A 143 3.23 -5.63 44.88
C TYR A 143 3.76 -4.32 45.48
N LEU A 144 3.89 -3.27 44.67
CA LEU A 144 4.38 -1.98 45.14
C LEU A 144 3.43 -1.32 46.13
N ASN A 145 2.11 -1.42 45.91
CA ASN A 145 1.12 -0.72 46.73
C ASN A 145 0.71 -1.48 48.00
N GLU A 146 0.60 -2.80 47.95
CA GLU A 146 0.00 -3.58 49.04
C GLU A 146 1.02 -4.43 49.82
N TRP A 147 2.20 -4.69 49.26
CA TRP A 147 3.13 -5.70 49.78
C TRP A 147 4.47 -5.16 50.25
N THR A 148 4.77 -3.90 49.96
CA THR A 148 5.98 -3.24 50.42
C THR A 148 5.60 -2.08 51.34
N ASP A 149 6.22 -2.04 52.53
CA ASP A 149 6.00 -0.94 53.48
C ASP A 149 6.65 0.38 52.99
N ASP A 150 7.66 0.28 52.12
CA ASP A 150 8.48 1.38 51.62
C ASP A 150 8.43 1.57 50.10
N GLY A 151 7.59 0.81 49.38
CA GLY A 151 7.54 0.89 47.90
C GLY A 151 8.74 0.25 47.20
N SER A 152 9.57 -0.55 47.89
CA SER A 152 10.87 -0.96 47.36
C SER A 152 10.87 -2.30 46.63
N LEU A 153 11.43 -2.30 45.42
CA LEU A 153 11.73 -3.51 44.64
C LEU A 153 13.12 -4.09 44.93
N ALA A 154 13.91 -3.49 45.82
CA ALA A 154 15.31 -3.89 46.02
C ALA A 154 15.51 -5.40 46.26
N PRO A 155 14.67 -6.10 47.06
CA PRO A 155 14.80 -7.56 47.23
C PRO A 155 14.55 -8.35 45.93
N VAL A 156 13.55 -7.94 45.15
CA VAL A 156 13.16 -8.58 43.88
C VAL A 156 14.25 -8.39 42.82
N LEU A 157 14.78 -7.18 42.70
CA LEU A 157 15.87 -6.87 41.76
C LEU A 157 17.17 -7.57 42.14
N ALA A 158 17.43 -7.73 43.45
CA ALA A 158 18.61 -8.46 43.93
C ALA A 158 18.56 -9.96 43.62
N SER A 159 17.37 -10.57 43.50
CA SER A 159 17.21 -11.97 43.11
C SER A 159 17.08 -12.18 41.59
N ALA A 160 17.17 -11.11 40.78
CA ALA A 160 16.98 -11.20 39.35
C ALA A 160 18.11 -11.99 38.66
N LYS A 161 17.74 -12.83 37.69
CA LYS A 161 18.64 -13.76 37.00
C LYS A 161 18.67 -13.50 35.49
N PRO A 162 19.80 -13.74 34.81
CA PRO A 162 19.81 -13.85 33.35
C PRO A 162 18.81 -14.90 32.87
N ALA A 163 18.24 -14.69 31.68
CA ALA A 163 17.25 -15.61 31.11
C ALA A 163 17.78 -17.06 31.03
N GLN A 164 19.03 -17.22 30.61
CA GLN A 164 19.69 -18.51 30.43
C GLN A 164 19.93 -19.28 31.75
N GLU A 165 19.87 -18.60 32.89
CA GLU A 165 19.99 -19.21 34.22
C GLU A 165 18.64 -19.56 34.85
N HIS A 166 17.53 -19.20 34.19
CA HIS A 166 16.20 -19.45 34.69
C HIS A 166 15.76 -20.90 34.39
N PRO A 167 15.23 -21.67 35.37
CA PRO A 167 14.87 -23.08 35.16
C PRO A 167 13.84 -23.36 34.07
N ALA A 168 13.01 -22.35 33.75
CA ALA A 168 11.99 -22.47 32.71
C ALA A 168 12.43 -21.93 31.33
N TYR A 169 13.71 -21.54 31.19
CA TYR A 169 14.27 -21.21 29.89
C TYR A 169 14.67 -22.50 29.17
N ASP A 170 14.03 -22.76 28.03
CA ASP A 170 14.41 -23.80 27.11
C ASP A 170 15.01 -23.15 25.85
N PRO A 171 16.32 -23.35 25.57
CA PRO A 171 16.96 -22.76 24.41
C PRO A 171 16.38 -23.27 23.09
N GLN A 172 15.84 -24.49 23.03
CA GLN A 172 15.20 -24.99 21.81
C GLN A 172 13.88 -24.27 21.56
N ASP A 173 13.03 -24.14 22.58
CA ASP A 173 11.76 -23.41 22.46
C ASP A 173 12.02 -21.93 22.14
N ALA A 174 13.05 -21.32 22.74
CA ALA A 174 13.40 -19.92 22.46
C ALA A 174 13.76 -19.68 20.99
N GLU A 175 14.48 -20.62 20.37
CA GLU A 175 14.84 -20.58 18.94
C GLU A 175 13.63 -20.82 18.03
N ILE A 176 12.79 -21.80 18.36
CA ILE A 176 11.53 -22.06 17.64
C ILE A 176 10.61 -20.84 17.71
N ASP A 177 10.49 -20.24 18.89
CA ASP A 177 9.73 -19.02 19.09
C ASP A 177 10.37 -17.85 18.31
N ALA A 178 11.69 -17.76 18.21
CA ALA A 178 12.35 -16.75 17.37
C ALA A 178 12.02 -16.92 15.88
N ALA A 179 12.08 -18.14 15.35
CA ALA A 179 11.74 -18.41 13.96
C ALA A 179 10.26 -18.18 13.64
N THR A 180 9.35 -18.37 14.60
CA THR A 180 7.90 -18.20 14.40
C THR A 180 7.39 -16.76 14.55
N ARG A 181 8.18 -15.85 15.14
CA ARG A 181 7.74 -14.48 15.46
C ARG A 181 7.60 -13.54 14.25
N ASP A 182 8.22 -13.85 13.11
CA ASP A 182 8.28 -12.97 11.93
C ASP A 182 7.57 -13.57 10.70
N ARG A 183 6.28 -13.26 10.54
CA ARG A 183 5.57 -13.28 9.24
C ARG A 183 4.52 -12.17 9.25
N PRO A 184 4.89 -10.93 8.85
CA PRO A 184 4.43 -10.44 7.53
C PRO A 184 5.34 -9.36 6.88
N ASP A 185 5.11 -9.08 5.59
CA ASP A 185 5.64 -7.90 4.88
C ASP A 185 5.11 -6.60 5.53
N PRO A 186 5.96 -5.77 6.19
CA PRO A 186 5.51 -4.54 6.85
C PRO A 186 4.99 -3.48 5.87
N LEU A 187 5.06 -3.69 4.55
CA LEU A 187 4.54 -2.77 3.52
C LEU A 187 3.24 -3.26 2.86
N SER A 188 2.67 -4.40 3.28
CA SER A 188 1.55 -5.07 2.61
C SER A 188 0.13 -4.64 3.05
N ASP A 189 -0.02 -3.74 4.01
CA ASP A 189 -1.33 -3.47 4.65
C ASP A 189 -2.45 -2.93 3.73
N ASN A 190 -2.23 -2.70 2.44
CA ASN A 190 -3.25 -2.28 1.46
C ASN A 190 -2.98 -2.69 -0.01
N ALA A 191 -2.32 -3.82 -0.26
CA ALA A 191 -2.16 -4.34 -1.62
C ALA A 191 -3.46 -5.03 -2.11
N SER A 192 -3.93 -4.68 -3.31
CA SER A 192 -4.78 -5.61 -4.07
C SER A 192 -3.99 -6.91 -4.30
N ASP A 193 -4.66 -8.07 -4.30
CA ASP A 193 -4.05 -9.42 -4.47
C ASP A 193 -2.94 -9.46 -5.54
N SER A 194 -3.07 -8.67 -6.60
CA SER A 194 -2.11 -8.56 -7.71
C SER A 194 -0.72 -7.97 -7.37
N SER A 195 -0.41 -7.69 -6.11
CA SER A 195 0.88 -7.06 -5.73
C SER A 195 1.58 -7.68 -4.53
N TYR A 196 1.01 -8.74 -3.97
CA TYR A 196 1.55 -9.53 -2.88
C TYR A 196 2.41 -10.68 -3.42
N SER A 197 3.60 -10.88 -2.85
CA SER A 197 4.49 -11.99 -3.23
C SER A 197 4.14 -13.23 -2.42
N ALA A 198 3.98 -14.36 -3.08
CA ALA A 198 3.78 -15.66 -2.45
C ALA A 198 4.98 -16.09 -1.59
N LEU A 199 6.14 -15.41 -1.71
CA LEU A 199 7.31 -15.59 -0.85
C LEU A 199 6.96 -15.57 0.65
N PHE A 200 6.01 -14.71 1.05
CA PHE A 200 5.62 -14.54 2.45
C PHE A 200 4.57 -15.56 2.92
N ASP A 201 3.96 -16.29 1.99
CA ASP A 201 3.01 -17.37 2.26
C ASP A 201 3.69 -18.75 2.32
N LEU A 202 4.96 -18.84 1.90
CA LEU A 202 5.70 -20.10 1.92
C LEU A 202 5.77 -20.68 3.33
N ASP A 203 5.45 -21.97 3.43
CA ASP A 203 5.70 -22.78 4.61
C ASP A 203 7.11 -23.40 4.55
N ILE A 204 7.59 -23.96 5.66
CA ILE A 204 8.93 -24.55 5.73
C ILE A 204 9.10 -25.73 4.77
N ARG A 205 8.02 -26.43 4.43
CA ARG A 205 8.03 -27.57 3.52
C ARG A 205 8.08 -27.10 2.07
N ASP A 206 7.41 -26.00 1.73
CA ASP A 206 7.54 -25.35 0.43
C ASP A 206 8.99 -24.93 0.18
N ALA A 207 9.63 -24.33 1.21
CA ALA A 207 11.01 -23.88 1.13
C ALA A 207 12.04 -25.01 1.09
N SER A 208 11.83 -26.08 1.87
CA SER A 208 12.80 -27.18 2.03
C SER A 208 12.55 -28.40 1.14
N GLY A 209 11.34 -28.55 0.61
CA GLY A 209 10.89 -29.75 -0.10
C GLY A 209 10.77 -30.99 0.79
N LEU A 210 10.74 -30.84 2.12
CA LEU A 210 10.71 -31.94 3.09
C LEU A 210 9.31 -32.23 3.60
N ASP A 211 9.05 -33.50 3.93
CA ASP A 211 7.78 -33.94 4.51
C ASP A 211 7.62 -33.49 5.97
N ALA A 212 6.37 -33.36 6.43
CA ALA A 212 6.02 -32.91 7.78
C ALA A 212 6.64 -33.74 8.92
N ASP A 213 6.85 -35.04 8.70
CA ASP A 213 7.47 -35.97 9.66
C ASP A 213 8.97 -36.17 9.41
N TYR A 214 9.58 -35.36 8.53
CA TYR A 214 10.97 -35.52 8.16
C TYR A 214 11.90 -35.40 9.37
N ARG A 215 12.77 -36.40 9.49
CA ARG A 215 13.86 -36.43 10.44
C ARG A 215 15.10 -37.03 9.80
N GLY A 216 16.10 -36.21 9.53
CA GLY A 216 17.21 -36.59 8.67
C GLY A 216 18.48 -35.76 8.82
N PRO A 217 19.43 -35.89 7.88
CA PRO A 217 20.52 -34.94 7.72
C PRO A 217 19.98 -33.57 7.28
N SER A 218 20.72 -32.51 7.60
CA SER A 218 20.36 -31.16 7.21
C SER A 218 20.57 -30.96 5.71
N PRO A 219 19.56 -30.49 4.96
CA PRO A 219 19.72 -30.13 3.54
C PRO A 219 20.73 -29.00 3.34
N LEU A 220 20.90 -28.14 4.34
CA LEU A 220 21.83 -27.01 4.34
C LEU A 220 23.31 -27.43 4.48
N GLY A 221 23.58 -28.72 4.66
CA GLY A 221 24.93 -29.25 4.81
C GLY A 221 25.02 -30.37 5.84
N HIS A 222 25.56 -31.51 5.41
CA HIS A 222 25.80 -32.63 6.32
C HIS A 222 27.14 -32.51 7.06
N HIS A 223 27.10 -32.57 8.39
CA HIS A 223 28.29 -32.44 9.23
C HIS A 223 28.39 -33.52 10.31
N GLY A 224 29.43 -34.35 10.26
CA GLY A 224 29.63 -35.44 11.23
C GLY A 224 28.79 -36.69 10.92
N GLU A 225 28.83 -37.70 11.79
CA GLU A 225 28.34 -39.05 11.46
C GLU A 225 26.83 -39.29 11.73
N SER A 226 26.16 -38.36 12.41
CA SER A 226 24.72 -38.52 12.75
C SER A 226 23.83 -37.99 11.62
N GLU A 227 22.80 -38.76 11.25
CA GLU A 227 21.87 -38.48 10.14
C GLU A 227 20.43 -38.18 10.61
N THR A 228 20.17 -37.90 11.89
CA THR A 228 18.78 -37.71 12.40
C THR A 228 18.63 -36.43 13.23
N TYR A 229 19.25 -35.34 12.80
CA TYR A 229 19.43 -34.12 13.61
C TYR A 229 18.70 -32.90 13.05
N PHE A 230 18.18 -32.97 11.83
CA PHE A 230 17.31 -31.96 11.25
C PHE A 230 15.87 -32.49 11.27
N VAL A 231 14.93 -31.72 11.82
CA VAL A 231 13.52 -32.12 11.99
C VAL A 231 12.59 -31.03 11.50
N ILE A 232 11.47 -31.42 10.89
CA ILE A 232 10.35 -30.51 10.62
C ILE A 232 9.41 -30.52 11.83
N ILE A 233 8.99 -29.34 12.26
CA ILE A 233 8.01 -29.11 13.32
C ILE A 233 6.78 -28.48 12.66
N ASP A 234 5.97 -29.33 12.01
CA ASP A 234 4.85 -28.92 11.14
C ASP A 234 3.84 -28.01 11.86
N GLU A 235 3.49 -28.32 13.12
CA GLU A 235 2.59 -27.52 13.96
C GLU A 235 3.03 -26.05 14.14
N ARG A 236 4.33 -25.81 14.06
CA ARG A 236 4.95 -24.49 14.25
C ARG A 236 5.47 -23.91 12.94
N ASP A 237 5.34 -24.63 11.83
CA ASP A 237 5.82 -24.24 10.51
C ASP A 237 7.30 -23.80 10.50
N VAL A 238 8.14 -24.60 11.16
CA VAL A 238 9.59 -24.39 11.24
C VAL A 238 10.36 -25.71 11.11
N ALA A 239 11.63 -25.60 10.75
CA ALA A 239 12.60 -26.68 10.85
C ALA A 239 13.54 -26.41 12.02
N TYR A 240 14.02 -27.45 12.69
CA TYR A 240 15.02 -27.34 13.75
C TYR A 240 16.24 -28.21 13.44
N ASP A 241 17.43 -27.61 13.51
CA ASP A 241 18.70 -28.32 13.39
C ASP A 241 19.35 -28.45 14.77
N HIS A 242 19.40 -29.67 15.31
CA HIS A 242 19.99 -29.96 16.62
C HIS A 242 21.51 -29.77 16.68
N LYS A 243 22.22 -29.76 15.54
CA LYS A 243 23.68 -29.52 15.52
C LYS A 243 23.97 -28.04 15.57
N TYR A 244 23.22 -27.24 14.81
CA TYR A 244 23.32 -25.79 14.87
C TYR A 244 22.60 -25.17 16.06
N LYS A 245 21.67 -25.92 16.67
CA LYS A 245 20.73 -25.43 17.69
C LYS A 245 19.96 -24.21 17.20
N ALA A 246 19.53 -24.25 15.94
CA ALA A 246 18.87 -23.16 15.26
C ALA A 246 17.55 -23.64 14.68
N ALA A 247 16.53 -22.78 14.74
CA ALA A 247 15.26 -22.97 14.06
C ALA A 247 15.17 -22.10 12.80
N TYR A 248 14.49 -22.58 11.77
CA TYR A 248 14.31 -21.89 10.49
C TYR A 248 12.83 -21.82 10.15
N ASN A 249 12.37 -20.65 9.72
CA ASN A 249 11.12 -20.54 8.96
C ASN A 249 11.45 -20.59 7.45
N ALA A 250 10.43 -20.53 6.59
CA ALA A 250 10.63 -20.58 5.14
C ALA A 250 11.67 -19.55 4.64
N LEU A 251 11.56 -18.29 5.06
CA LEU A 251 12.46 -17.21 4.64
C LEU A 251 13.90 -17.43 5.13
N THR A 252 14.06 -17.74 6.42
CA THR A 252 15.40 -17.91 7.00
C THR A 252 16.07 -19.19 6.52
N TYR A 253 15.29 -20.21 6.17
CA TYR A 253 15.77 -21.39 5.47
C TYR A 253 16.28 -21.05 4.06
N LEU A 254 15.47 -20.35 3.24
CA LEU A 254 15.87 -19.94 1.88
C LEU A 254 17.16 -19.11 1.90
N LEU A 255 17.32 -18.23 2.89
CA LEU A 255 18.53 -17.43 3.05
C LEU A 255 19.76 -18.26 3.46
N ALA A 256 19.58 -19.24 4.33
CA ALA A 256 20.66 -20.14 4.72
C ALA A 256 21.06 -21.04 3.53
N ASP A 257 20.09 -21.52 2.76
CA ASP A 257 20.30 -22.35 1.57
C ASP A 257 20.98 -21.56 0.43
N ALA A 258 20.60 -20.30 0.25
CA ALA A 258 21.27 -19.38 -0.67
C ALA A 258 22.69 -18.98 -0.23
N GLY A 259 23.09 -19.30 1.01
CA GLY A 259 24.37 -18.90 1.60
C GLY A 259 24.45 -17.42 1.99
N GLU A 260 23.32 -16.73 2.05
CA GLU A 260 23.22 -15.31 2.43
C GLU A 260 23.18 -15.15 3.96
N ARG A 261 22.74 -16.19 4.67
CA ARG A 261 22.78 -16.26 6.14
C ARG A 261 23.56 -17.49 6.66
N PRO A 262 24.23 -17.36 7.82
CA PRO A 262 24.82 -18.51 8.47
C PRO A 262 23.73 -19.42 9.08
N SER A 263 23.90 -20.73 8.94
CA SER A 263 22.93 -21.72 9.45
C SER A 263 22.81 -21.73 10.98
N ASP A 264 23.82 -21.27 11.71
CA ASP A 264 23.83 -21.25 13.18
C ASP A 264 23.24 -19.98 13.82
N ASN A 265 22.85 -18.99 13.03
CA ASN A 265 22.21 -17.77 13.51
C ASN A 265 21.27 -17.15 12.46
N PRO A 266 20.16 -17.84 12.13
CA PRO A 266 19.32 -17.49 10.99
C PRO A 266 18.21 -16.47 11.32
N ASN A 267 17.88 -16.22 12.60
CA ASN A 267 16.67 -15.48 13.03
C ASN A 267 16.89 -13.99 13.31
N ARG A 268 17.76 -13.34 12.53
CA ARG A 268 18.00 -11.88 12.62
C ARG A 268 17.00 -11.08 11.80
N ARG A 269 16.87 -9.78 12.09
CA ARG A 269 16.04 -8.84 11.34
C ARG A 269 16.33 -8.93 9.84
N LEU A 270 15.28 -9.14 9.05
CA LEU A 270 15.33 -9.17 7.59
C LEU A 270 15.53 -7.76 7.03
N ASP A 271 16.65 -7.52 6.37
CA ASP A 271 16.88 -6.33 5.56
C ASP A 271 16.34 -6.48 4.13
N ASP A 272 16.40 -5.42 3.33
CA ASP A 272 15.84 -5.42 1.99
C ASP A 272 16.64 -6.26 0.98
N ALA A 273 17.96 -6.37 1.20
CA ALA A 273 18.85 -7.17 0.37
C ALA A 273 18.57 -8.65 0.58
N GLU A 274 18.34 -9.05 1.83
CA GLU A 274 17.96 -10.41 2.20
C GLU A 274 16.57 -10.76 1.65
N VAL A 275 15.59 -9.84 1.68
CA VAL A 275 14.29 -10.08 1.03
C VAL A 275 14.46 -10.30 -0.47
N PHE A 276 15.33 -9.53 -1.14
CA PHE A 276 15.65 -9.77 -2.56
C PHE A 276 16.35 -11.11 -2.78
N ALA A 277 17.32 -11.46 -1.95
CA ALA A 277 18.08 -12.68 -2.09
C ALA A 277 17.21 -13.93 -1.87
N ALA A 278 16.32 -13.91 -0.88
CA ALA A 278 15.34 -14.97 -0.64
C ALA A 278 14.37 -15.12 -1.82
N TRP A 279 13.81 -14.02 -2.33
CA TRP A 279 12.93 -14.03 -3.51
C TRP A 279 13.63 -14.58 -4.75
N ARG A 280 14.84 -14.10 -5.02
CA ARG A 280 15.68 -14.55 -6.15
C ARG A 280 16.00 -16.03 -6.05
N HIS A 281 16.36 -16.51 -4.85
CA HIS A 281 16.67 -17.91 -4.60
C HIS A 281 15.43 -18.79 -4.82
N ALA A 282 14.29 -18.41 -4.26
CA ALA A 282 13.05 -19.13 -4.41
C ALA A 282 12.56 -19.21 -5.88
N LYS A 283 12.77 -18.16 -6.69
CA LYS A 283 12.52 -18.22 -8.13
C LYS A 283 13.48 -19.14 -8.88
N ARG A 284 14.77 -19.11 -8.54
CA ARG A 284 15.79 -19.96 -9.17
C ARG A 284 15.56 -21.44 -8.93
N GLU A 285 15.12 -21.79 -7.72
CA GLU A 285 14.79 -23.16 -7.34
C GLU A 285 13.38 -23.58 -7.79
N GLY A 286 12.62 -22.67 -8.42
CA GLY A 286 11.27 -22.95 -8.92
C GLY A 286 10.22 -23.15 -7.83
N ILE A 287 10.49 -22.63 -6.62
CA ILE A 287 9.57 -22.64 -5.47
C ILE A 287 8.46 -21.60 -5.70
N LEU A 288 8.81 -20.45 -6.29
CA LEU A 288 7.85 -19.41 -6.67
C LEU A 288 7.47 -19.48 -8.15
N PRO A 289 6.22 -19.12 -8.51
CA PRO A 289 5.83 -18.88 -9.89
C PRO A 289 6.73 -17.86 -10.60
N ASP A 290 6.96 -18.04 -11.90
CA ASP A 290 7.79 -17.11 -12.70
C ASP A 290 7.21 -15.68 -12.71
N ASP A 291 5.89 -15.54 -12.62
CA ASP A 291 5.17 -14.27 -12.55
C ASP A 291 4.95 -13.75 -11.13
N ASP A 292 5.52 -14.40 -10.09
CA ASP A 292 5.41 -13.91 -8.71
C ASP A 292 5.99 -12.49 -8.60
N PRO A 293 5.23 -11.51 -8.05
CA PRO A 293 5.66 -10.12 -7.99
C PRO A 293 6.80 -9.94 -6.98
N ILE A 294 7.89 -9.30 -7.38
CA ILE A 294 9.00 -8.95 -6.49
C ILE A 294 8.50 -8.15 -5.28
N PRO A 295 8.86 -8.47 -4.03
CA PRO A 295 8.50 -7.65 -2.86
C PRO A 295 8.97 -6.19 -3.01
N ARG A 296 8.20 -5.22 -2.51
CA ARG A 296 8.57 -3.79 -2.63
C ARG A 296 9.91 -3.47 -1.95
N ARG A 297 10.19 -4.12 -0.82
CA ARG A 297 11.48 -4.03 -0.11
C ARG A 297 12.63 -4.49 -1.00
N ALA A 298 12.47 -5.64 -1.65
CA ALA A 298 13.45 -6.18 -2.59
C ALA A 298 13.66 -5.24 -3.78
N LEU A 299 12.57 -4.71 -4.37
CA LEU A 299 12.66 -3.77 -5.49
C LEU A 299 13.39 -2.47 -5.09
N ARG A 300 13.14 -1.96 -3.88
CA ARG A 300 13.87 -0.82 -3.30
C ARG A 300 15.37 -1.10 -3.20
N HIS A 301 15.74 -2.29 -2.73
CA HIS A 301 17.15 -2.68 -2.66
C HIS A 301 17.79 -2.66 -4.04
N VAL A 302 17.16 -3.26 -5.05
CA VAL A 302 17.67 -3.27 -6.44
C VAL A 302 17.84 -1.84 -6.98
N ALA A 303 16.85 -0.97 -6.78
CA ALA A 303 16.92 0.41 -7.24
C ALA A 303 18.10 1.20 -6.63
N ILE A 304 18.38 1.00 -5.34
CA ILE A 304 19.50 1.66 -4.65
C ILE A 304 20.85 1.04 -5.06
N ASP A 305 20.94 -0.29 -5.02
CA ASP A 305 22.19 -1.03 -5.27
C ASP A 305 22.72 -0.80 -6.68
N GLN A 306 21.81 -0.68 -7.66
CA GLN A 306 22.13 -0.44 -9.06
C GLN A 306 22.28 1.05 -9.40
N GLY A 307 22.10 1.94 -8.41
CA GLY A 307 22.30 3.37 -8.56
C GLY A 307 21.19 4.09 -9.33
N HIS A 308 20.00 3.51 -9.43
CA HIS A 308 18.84 4.12 -10.10
C HIS A 308 18.22 5.25 -9.27
N CYS A 309 18.37 5.20 -7.93
CA CYS A 309 18.05 6.29 -7.03
C CYS A 309 18.89 6.25 -5.75
N GLU A 310 19.00 7.38 -5.05
CA GLU A 310 19.55 7.43 -3.70
C GLU A 310 18.46 7.15 -2.66
N SER A 311 18.85 6.70 -1.46
CA SER A 311 17.89 6.47 -0.36
C SER A 311 17.08 7.72 0.02
N GLY A 312 17.62 8.92 -0.26
CA GLY A 312 16.94 10.20 -0.03
C GLY A 312 15.82 10.52 -1.01
N ASP A 313 15.78 9.84 -2.17
CA ASP A 313 14.76 10.04 -3.20
C ASP A 313 13.46 9.26 -2.91
N ILE A 314 13.46 8.45 -1.85
CA ILE A 314 12.35 7.56 -1.51
C ILE A 314 11.30 8.34 -0.71
N GLU A 315 10.12 8.52 -1.31
CA GLU A 315 8.98 9.18 -0.67
C GLU A 315 8.25 8.21 0.28
N ASP A 316 7.75 8.74 1.41
CA ASP A 316 6.97 8.00 2.41
C ASP A 316 7.64 6.71 2.94
N GLY A 317 8.96 6.59 2.77
CA GLY A 317 9.76 5.44 3.20
C GLY A 317 9.63 4.18 2.33
N TRP A 318 8.85 4.20 1.24
CA TRP A 318 8.66 3.02 0.37
C TRP A 318 8.44 3.34 -1.11
N LYS A 319 8.10 4.59 -1.45
CA LYS A 319 7.70 4.96 -2.80
C LYS A 319 8.92 5.42 -3.60
N LEU A 320 9.33 4.57 -4.55
CA LEU A 320 10.43 4.86 -5.47
C LEU A 320 10.02 5.95 -6.48
N PRO A 321 10.98 6.78 -6.94
CA PRO A 321 10.82 7.54 -8.17
C PRO A 321 10.42 6.60 -9.31
N ARG A 322 9.58 7.09 -10.21
CA ARG A 322 9.05 6.32 -11.34
C ARG A 322 10.17 5.72 -12.20
N ASP A 323 11.11 6.55 -12.63
CA ASP A 323 12.20 6.11 -13.50
C ASP A 323 13.03 5.04 -12.78
N ALA A 324 13.33 5.25 -11.49
CA ALA A 324 14.05 4.27 -10.68
C ALA A 324 13.28 2.95 -10.45
N HIS A 325 11.96 3.00 -10.42
CA HIS A 325 11.13 1.79 -10.36
C HIS A 325 11.24 0.99 -11.67
N ASP A 326 11.04 1.67 -12.81
CA ASP A 326 11.03 1.00 -14.12
C ASP A 326 12.44 0.51 -14.49
N ASP A 327 13.49 1.29 -14.22
CA ASP A 327 14.88 0.88 -14.41
C ASP A 327 15.26 -0.34 -13.54
N ALA A 328 14.72 -0.42 -12.32
CA ALA A 328 14.93 -1.58 -11.45
C ALA A 328 14.22 -2.84 -11.99
N LEU A 329 13.04 -2.71 -12.61
CA LEU A 329 12.37 -3.83 -13.27
C LEU A 329 13.13 -4.30 -14.51
N ASP A 330 13.63 -3.37 -15.32
CA ASP A 330 14.46 -3.68 -16.49
C ASP A 330 15.76 -4.38 -16.06
N THR A 331 16.38 -3.91 -14.97
CA THR A 331 17.59 -4.57 -14.42
C THR A 331 17.32 -6.01 -13.98
N LEU A 332 16.17 -6.28 -13.36
CA LEU A 332 15.77 -7.64 -12.99
C LEU A 332 15.63 -8.54 -14.22
N ALA A 333 15.00 -8.05 -15.28
CA ALA A 333 14.77 -8.80 -16.51
C ALA A 333 16.06 -9.02 -17.31
N GLU A 334 16.89 -7.98 -17.47
CA GLU A 334 18.05 -8.00 -18.35
C GLU A 334 19.32 -8.54 -17.69
N GLU A 335 19.60 -8.15 -16.45
CA GLU A 335 20.84 -8.54 -15.75
C GLU A 335 20.67 -9.82 -14.95
N TYR A 336 19.58 -9.90 -14.17
CA TYR A 336 19.32 -11.05 -13.32
C TYR A 336 18.60 -12.19 -14.06
N GLY A 337 18.01 -11.91 -15.22
CA GLY A 337 17.22 -12.88 -15.99
C GLY A 337 15.97 -13.35 -15.24
N LEU A 338 15.40 -12.50 -14.38
CA LEU A 338 14.24 -12.80 -13.56
C LEU A 338 13.05 -11.99 -14.05
N ASN A 339 11.91 -12.65 -14.26
CA ASN A 339 10.66 -11.95 -14.44
C ASN A 339 10.29 -11.24 -13.12
N PRO A 340 10.11 -9.91 -13.08
CA PRO A 340 9.84 -9.21 -11.83
C PRO A 340 8.41 -9.41 -11.32
N GLY A 341 7.49 -9.95 -12.13
CA GLY A 341 6.07 -10.12 -11.77
C GLY A 341 5.35 -8.80 -11.46
N ARG A 342 5.96 -7.67 -11.84
CA ARG A 342 5.40 -6.33 -11.70
C ARG A 342 5.48 -5.63 -13.05
N ASP A 343 4.42 -4.89 -13.35
CA ASP A 343 4.42 -4.02 -14.51
C ASP A 343 5.16 -2.72 -14.18
N PRO A 344 5.88 -2.14 -15.16
CA PRO A 344 6.31 -0.75 -15.11
C PRO A 344 5.14 0.13 -14.66
N ILE A 345 5.42 1.13 -13.82
CA ILE A 345 4.37 2.06 -13.39
C ILE A 345 3.99 2.82 -14.64
N GLY A 346 2.92 2.38 -15.32
CA GLY A 346 2.53 2.96 -16.60
C GLY A 346 2.48 4.48 -16.50
N THR A 347 3.23 5.17 -17.35
CA THR A 347 2.62 6.35 -17.95
C THR A 347 1.40 5.76 -18.64
N GLY A 348 0.26 6.44 -18.61
CA GLY A 348 -0.67 6.18 -19.71
C GLY A 348 0.18 6.27 -20.99
N TRP A 349 0.19 5.18 -21.76
CA TRP A 349 0.85 5.06 -23.07
C TRP A 349 2.37 4.75 -23.06
N ARG A 350 2.69 3.46 -22.91
CA ARG A 350 3.56 2.79 -23.89
C ARG A 350 2.84 1.58 -24.49
N GLN A 351 1.77 1.83 -25.25
CA GLN A 351 1.59 1.02 -26.45
C GLN A 351 2.77 1.39 -27.35
N SER A 352 3.44 0.40 -27.94
CA SER A 352 4.50 0.68 -28.91
C SER A 352 3.96 1.71 -29.90
N SER A 353 4.60 2.87 -29.97
CA SER A 353 4.18 3.93 -30.90
C SER A 353 4.28 3.42 -32.35
N ASP A 354 4.86 2.27 -32.64
CA ASP A 354 5.00 1.76 -33.99
C ASP A 354 3.75 1.09 -34.58
N THR A 355 2.63 0.97 -33.86
CA THR A 355 1.46 0.20 -34.34
C THR A 355 0.16 0.97 -34.62
N VAL A 356 0.05 2.25 -34.23
CA VAL A 356 -1.17 3.06 -34.48
C VAL A 356 -0.82 4.28 -35.32
N ASP A 357 -1.41 4.36 -36.52
CA ASP A 357 -1.36 5.55 -37.36
C ASP A 357 -2.19 6.67 -36.70
N PRO A 358 -1.55 7.74 -36.21
CA PRO A 358 -2.24 8.78 -35.45
C PRO A 358 -3.20 9.62 -36.31
N THR A 359 -3.07 9.61 -37.63
CA THR A 359 -4.02 10.29 -38.55
C THR A 359 -5.38 9.60 -38.63
N THR A 360 -5.45 8.31 -38.23
CA THR A 360 -6.67 7.52 -38.22
C THR A 360 -7.53 7.69 -36.97
N LEU A 361 -7.06 8.48 -36.01
CA LEU A 361 -7.77 8.73 -34.75
C LEU A 361 -8.80 9.84 -34.91
N ASP A 362 -9.91 9.76 -34.18
CA ASP A 362 -10.91 10.83 -34.15
C ASP A 362 -10.49 11.99 -33.24
N VAL A 363 -9.91 11.67 -32.07
CA VAL A 363 -9.52 12.61 -31.02
C VAL A 363 -8.20 12.19 -30.37
N VAL A 364 -7.32 13.14 -30.08
CA VAL A 364 -6.05 12.95 -29.35
C VAL A 364 -5.93 13.94 -28.19
N LEU A 365 -5.48 13.44 -27.03
CA LEU A 365 -5.22 14.24 -25.82
C LEU A 365 -3.72 14.43 -25.57
N ASP A 366 -2.90 13.54 -26.14
CA ASP A 366 -1.45 13.54 -26.01
C ASP A 366 -0.81 14.47 -27.05
N PRO A 367 -0.04 15.49 -26.63
CA PRO A 367 0.67 16.38 -27.55
C PRO A 367 1.61 15.64 -28.50
N GLU A 368 2.29 14.59 -28.06
CA GLU A 368 3.27 13.89 -28.91
C GLU A 368 2.59 13.14 -30.06
N MET A 369 1.42 12.55 -29.81
CA MET A 369 0.60 11.90 -30.85
C MET A 369 0.03 12.92 -31.84
N ALA A 370 -0.36 14.10 -31.38
CA ALA A 370 -0.77 15.20 -32.25
C ALA A 370 0.39 15.69 -33.14
N TRP A 371 1.60 15.84 -32.55
CA TRP A 371 2.80 16.22 -33.30
C TRP A 371 3.17 15.19 -34.36
N ARG A 372 3.03 13.92 -34.05
CA ARG A 372 3.27 12.85 -35.00
C ARG A 372 2.24 12.82 -36.12
N ALA A 373 0.95 12.99 -35.83
CA ALA A 373 -0.08 13.13 -36.86
C ALA A 373 0.24 14.29 -37.81
N ALA A 374 0.63 15.44 -37.27
CA ALA A 374 1.04 16.60 -38.06
C ALA A 374 2.22 16.31 -39.00
N ARG A 375 3.20 15.53 -38.55
CA ARG A 375 4.38 15.18 -39.37
C ARG A 375 4.08 14.17 -40.48
N LEU A 376 2.99 13.41 -40.38
CA LEU A 376 2.59 12.44 -41.40
C LEU A 376 1.74 13.06 -42.51
N VAL A 377 1.19 14.27 -42.29
CA VAL A 377 0.40 14.97 -43.31
C VAL A 377 1.33 15.62 -44.32
N SER A 378 1.21 15.19 -45.56
CA SER A 378 1.93 15.71 -46.72
C SER A 378 1.07 16.72 -47.51
N PRO A 379 1.67 17.50 -48.43
CA PRO A 379 0.93 18.32 -49.39
C PRO A 379 -0.14 17.59 -50.20
N GLU A 380 0.02 16.30 -50.51
CA GLU A 380 -0.98 15.54 -51.29
C GLU A 380 -2.23 15.16 -50.48
N ASP A 381 -2.12 15.16 -49.15
CA ASP A 381 -3.25 14.91 -48.24
C ASP A 381 -4.21 16.10 -48.12
N LEU A 382 -3.81 17.28 -48.63
CA LEU A 382 -4.64 18.47 -48.61
C LEU A 382 -5.56 18.56 -49.85
N PRO A 383 -6.84 18.95 -49.70
CA PRO A 383 -7.73 19.18 -50.83
C PRO A 383 -7.26 20.27 -51.80
N ASP A 384 -6.51 21.27 -51.30
CA ASP A 384 -5.95 22.37 -52.09
C ASP A 384 -4.63 22.87 -51.44
N PRO A 385 -3.49 22.20 -51.71
CA PRO A 385 -2.22 22.53 -51.08
C PRO A 385 -1.68 23.91 -51.46
N ALA A 386 -2.10 24.46 -52.61
CA ALA A 386 -1.69 25.78 -53.06
C ALA A 386 -2.17 26.91 -52.12
N ARG A 387 -3.18 26.65 -51.29
CA ARG A 387 -3.68 27.63 -50.30
C ARG A 387 -2.69 27.98 -49.21
N LEU A 388 -1.69 27.14 -48.93
CA LEU A 388 -0.67 27.43 -47.93
C LEU A 388 0.39 28.42 -48.42
N ASP A 389 0.51 28.67 -49.73
CA ASP A 389 1.53 29.57 -50.31
C ASP A 389 2.97 29.24 -49.83
N LEU A 390 3.24 27.96 -49.56
CA LEU A 390 4.55 27.41 -49.23
C LEU A 390 4.92 26.35 -50.28
N GLU A 391 6.17 26.34 -50.71
CA GLU A 391 6.67 25.34 -51.65
C GLU A 391 6.80 23.96 -50.96
N PRO A 392 6.33 22.86 -51.59
CA PRO A 392 6.61 21.51 -51.11
C PRO A 392 8.10 21.18 -51.10
N THR A 393 8.52 20.26 -50.24
CA THR A 393 9.85 19.64 -50.32
C THR A 393 10.00 18.82 -51.60
N SER A 394 11.24 18.54 -52.02
CA SER A 394 11.51 17.83 -53.29
C SER A 394 10.98 16.39 -53.33
N ASP A 395 10.80 15.77 -52.16
CA ASP A 395 10.19 14.45 -51.99
C ASP A 395 8.66 14.52 -51.90
N GLY A 396 8.08 15.71 -51.75
CA GLY A 396 6.63 15.91 -51.64
C GLY A 396 6.04 15.53 -50.29
N GLU A 397 6.87 15.25 -49.28
CA GLU A 397 6.43 14.75 -47.97
C GLU A 397 6.12 15.89 -46.97
N ALA A 398 6.62 17.11 -47.22
CA ALA A 398 6.48 18.25 -46.30
C ALA A 398 6.48 19.61 -47.04
N TRP A 399 6.50 20.71 -46.29
CA TRP A 399 6.66 22.07 -46.82
C TRP A 399 8.06 22.61 -46.51
N GLN A 400 8.59 23.46 -47.39
CA GLN A 400 9.84 24.18 -47.16
C GLN A 400 9.55 25.48 -46.42
N CYS A 401 10.30 25.73 -45.36
CA CYS A 401 10.27 27.03 -44.72
C CYS A 401 10.90 28.09 -45.63
N PRO A 402 10.22 29.22 -45.91
CA PRO A 402 10.69 30.24 -46.85
C PRO A 402 11.94 31.00 -46.40
N GLN A 403 12.33 30.88 -45.11
CA GLN A 403 13.45 31.62 -44.53
C GLN A 403 14.69 30.74 -44.27
N CYS A 404 14.49 29.51 -43.80
CA CYS A 404 15.56 28.60 -43.37
C CYS A 404 15.77 27.42 -44.34
N GLU A 405 14.88 27.25 -45.34
CA GLU A 405 14.84 26.11 -46.28
C GLU A 405 14.65 24.71 -45.61
N ASN A 406 14.53 24.64 -44.28
CA ASN A 406 14.24 23.39 -43.58
C ASN A 406 12.80 22.91 -43.85
N SER A 407 12.61 21.59 -43.83
CA SER A 407 11.29 20.97 -43.91
C SER A 407 10.47 21.24 -42.66
N VAL A 408 9.19 21.57 -42.83
CA VAL A 408 8.23 21.80 -41.76
C VAL A 408 6.96 20.97 -41.97
N ASP A 409 6.38 20.53 -40.86
CA ASP A 409 5.08 19.85 -40.84
C ASP A 409 3.90 20.80 -41.15
N ILE A 410 2.71 20.25 -41.34
CA ILE A 410 1.49 21.01 -41.67
C ILE A 410 1.17 22.12 -40.66
N VAL A 411 1.43 21.90 -39.36
CA VAL A 411 1.07 22.86 -38.31
C VAL A 411 2.02 24.05 -38.37
N ARG A 412 3.32 23.79 -38.52
CA ARG A 412 4.34 24.81 -38.75
C ARG A 412 4.11 25.55 -40.07
N ALA A 413 3.72 24.85 -41.15
CA ALA A 413 3.38 25.47 -42.43
C ALA A 413 2.20 26.44 -42.29
N VAL A 414 1.12 26.04 -41.60
CA VAL A 414 -0.02 26.91 -41.30
C VAL A 414 0.39 28.09 -40.41
N ALA A 415 1.23 27.86 -39.41
CA ALA A 415 1.72 28.93 -38.53
C ALA A 415 2.53 29.99 -39.29
N ILE A 416 3.38 29.56 -40.22
CA ILE A 416 4.16 30.45 -41.10
C ILE A 416 3.22 31.20 -42.05
N HIS A 417 2.31 30.49 -42.73
CA HIS A 417 1.33 31.08 -43.63
C HIS A 417 0.46 32.15 -42.95
N ARG A 418 0.12 31.95 -41.68
CA ARG A 418 -0.68 32.90 -40.88
C ARG A 418 0.15 34.01 -40.23
N GLY A 419 1.47 33.98 -40.38
CA GLY A 419 2.37 34.95 -39.77
C GLY A 419 2.43 34.84 -38.24
N SER A 420 2.10 33.68 -37.67
CA SER A 420 2.31 33.41 -36.23
C SER A 420 3.79 33.28 -35.89
N VAL A 421 4.58 32.77 -36.83
CA VAL A 421 6.05 32.76 -36.82
C VAL A 421 6.54 33.09 -38.23
N SER A 422 7.72 33.69 -38.38
CA SER A 422 8.32 33.93 -39.71
C SER A 422 9.29 32.83 -40.14
N CYS A 423 9.84 32.08 -39.19
CA CYS A 423 10.82 31.03 -39.43
C CYS A 423 10.48 29.74 -38.67
N CYS A 424 10.91 28.61 -39.23
CA CYS A 424 10.83 27.28 -38.63
C CYS A 424 11.51 27.17 -37.25
N GLU A 425 12.56 27.97 -37.03
CA GLU A 425 13.39 27.96 -35.81
C GLU A 425 12.81 28.80 -34.67
N GLU A 426 11.81 29.64 -34.96
CA GLU A 426 11.17 30.45 -33.92
C GLU A 426 10.33 29.56 -32.98
N PRO A 427 10.35 29.79 -31.66
CA PRO A 427 9.45 29.11 -30.75
C PRO A 427 7.98 29.38 -31.12
N LEU A 428 7.20 28.31 -31.25
CA LEU A 428 5.76 28.40 -31.45
C LEU A 428 5.10 28.12 -30.09
N ALA A 429 4.51 29.15 -29.48
CA ALA A 429 3.84 29.03 -28.18
C ALA A 429 2.63 28.08 -28.25
N ASP A 430 2.28 27.45 -27.13
CA ASP A 430 1.25 26.41 -27.05
C ASP A 430 -0.13 26.86 -27.59
N ASP A 431 -0.55 28.09 -27.29
CA ASP A 431 -1.79 28.66 -27.78
C ASP A 431 -1.77 28.92 -29.31
N ALA A 432 -0.63 29.34 -29.83
CA ALA A 432 -0.40 29.51 -31.26
C ALA A 432 -0.30 28.16 -31.99
N TYR A 433 0.27 27.14 -31.34
CA TYR A 433 0.30 25.76 -31.84
C TYR A 433 -1.12 25.20 -31.94
N ASP A 434 -1.91 25.26 -30.86
CA ASP A 434 -3.30 24.81 -30.82
C ASP A 434 -4.15 25.49 -31.91
N ALA A 435 -3.94 26.79 -32.11
CA ALA A 435 -4.64 27.55 -33.13
C ALA A 435 -4.20 27.20 -34.55
N ALA A 436 -2.93 26.91 -34.79
CA ALA A 436 -2.42 26.45 -36.08
C ALA A 436 -2.89 25.03 -36.39
N TYR A 437 -2.87 24.13 -35.41
CA TYR A 437 -3.34 22.75 -35.52
C TYR A 437 -4.84 22.70 -35.88
N ARG A 438 -5.67 23.46 -35.15
CA ARG A 438 -7.10 23.55 -35.44
C ARG A 438 -7.38 24.08 -36.85
N ARG A 439 -6.65 25.10 -37.30
CA ARG A 439 -6.78 25.65 -38.66
C ARG A 439 -6.34 24.66 -39.73
N ALA A 440 -5.24 23.94 -39.52
CA ALA A 440 -4.79 22.88 -40.42
C ALA A 440 -5.94 21.90 -40.71
N ARG A 441 -6.61 21.45 -39.64
CA ARG A 441 -7.76 20.53 -39.73
C ARG A 441 -9.02 21.18 -40.34
N GLU A 442 -9.49 22.28 -39.77
CA GLU A 442 -10.82 22.85 -40.08
C GLU A 442 -10.84 23.69 -41.35
N GLU A 443 -9.74 24.39 -41.67
CA GLU A 443 -9.70 25.37 -42.76
C GLU A 443 -8.93 24.86 -43.98
N PHE A 444 -7.85 24.14 -43.76
CA PHE A 444 -7.03 23.54 -44.81
C PHE A 444 -7.40 22.08 -45.10
N GLY A 445 -8.25 21.46 -44.27
CA GLY A 445 -8.78 20.11 -44.51
C GLY A 445 -7.77 18.99 -44.28
N ALA A 446 -6.71 19.24 -43.49
CA ALA A 446 -5.72 18.22 -43.16
C ALA A 446 -6.38 17.05 -42.38
N PRO A 447 -6.03 15.79 -42.67
CA PRO A 447 -6.57 14.61 -42.00
C PRO A 447 -5.96 14.43 -40.60
N LEU A 448 -6.23 15.40 -39.73
CA LEU A 448 -5.74 15.43 -38.35
C LEU A 448 -6.85 15.03 -37.38
N PRO A 449 -6.56 14.25 -36.33
CA PRO A 449 -7.49 14.05 -35.21
C PRO A 449 -7.80 15.38 -34.54
N GLU A 450 -8.94 15.49 -33.87
CA GLU A 450 -9.21 16.62 -32.98
C GLU A 450 -8.22 16.59 -31.80
N TYR A 451 -7.41 17.63 -31.64
CA TYR A 451 -6.48 17.76 -30.52
C TYR A 451 -7.11 18.57 -29.40
N VAL A 452 -7.29 17.95 -28.24
CA VAL A 452 -7.80 18.61 -27.03
C VAL A 452 -6.63 18.81 -26.09
N SER A 453 -6.10 20.04 -26.06
CA SER A 453 -4.98 20.39 -25.18
C SER A 453 -5.38 20.32 -23.70
N ALA A 454 -4.38 20.18 -22.82
CA ALA A 454 -4.60 20.15 -21.37
C ALA A 454 -5.36 21.39 -20.86
N ALA A 455 -5.11 22.56 -21.44
CA ALA A 455 -5.86 23.79 -21.15
C ALA A 455 -7.35 23.65 -21.53
N THR A 456 -7.63 23.17 -22.74
CA THR A 456 -9.00 22.96 -23.25
C THR A 456 -9.75 21.88 -22.46
N ALA A 457 -9.06 20.81 -22.07
CA ALA A 457 -9.62 19.74 -21.24
C ALA A 457 -9.95 20.24 -19.83
N THR A 458 -9.09 21.06 -19.24
CA THR A 458 -9.27 21.61 -17.89
C THR A 458 -10.42 22.61 -17.84
N ASP A 459 -10.53 23.49 -18.84
CA ASP A 459 -11.59 24.51 -18.92
C ASP A 459 -12.99 23.88 -19.13
N ASN A 460 -13.06 22.71 -19.75
CA ASN A 460 -14.32 21.99 -20.00
C ASN A 460 -14.57 20.82 -19.04
N TRP A 461 -13.65 20.54 -18.11
CA TRP A 461 -13.72 19.39 -17.21
C TRP A 461 -15.02 19.38 -16.38
N ALA A 462 -15.42 20.53 -15.85
CA ALA A 462 -16.66 20.65 -15.07
C ALA A 462 -17.92 20.41 -15.94
N LEU A 463 -17.85 20.74 -17.23
CA LEU A 463 -18.95 20.59 -18.18
C LEU A 463 -19.07 19.14 -18.66
N ILE A 464 -17.93 18.48 -18.88
CA ILE A 464 -17.82 17.05 -19.20
C ILE A 464 -18.30 16.19 -18.01
N GLN A 465 -17.85 16.51 -16.79
CA GLN A 465 -18.33 15.86 -15.56
C GLN A 465 -19.83 16.10 -15.34
N GLY A 466 -20.30 17.32 -15.61
CA GLY A 466 -21.73 17.66 -15.57
C GLY A 466 -22.57 16.85 -16.57
N ALA A 467 -22.10 16.69 -17.81
CA ALA A 467 -22.77 15.89 -18.83
C ALA A 467 -22.76 14.39 -18.51
N LEU A 468 -21.62 13.85 -18.07
CA LEU A 468 -21.47 12.45 -17.63
C LEU A 468 -22.39 12.13 -16.45
N SER A 469 -22.53 13.06 -15.50
CA SER A 469 -23.41 12.89 -14.33
C SER A 469 -24.91 12.82 -14.67
N GLN A 470 -25.29 13.17 -15.90
CA GLN A 470 -26.67 13.08 -16.39
C GLN A 470 -26.95 11.84 -17.24
N LEU A 471 -25.94 10.99 -17.46
CA LEU A 471 -26.14 9.69 -18.08
C LEU A 471 -26.89 8.76 -17.13
N THR A 472 -27.96 8.13 -17.61
CA THR A 472 -28.79 7.18 -16.86
C THR A 472 -29.04 5.95 -17.72
N HIS A 473 -29.60 4.89 -17.13
CA HIS A 473 -29.92 3.63 -17.80
C HIS A 473 -30.87 3.73 -19.02
N TRP A 474 -31.43 4.89 -19.31
CA TRP A 474 -32.25 5.12 -20.52
C TRP A 474 -31.39 5.50 -21.74
N HIS A 475 -30.19 6.01 -21.54
CA HIS A 475 -29.24 6.36 -22.61
C HIS A 475 -28.44 5.16 -23.12
N LEU A 476 -28.74 3.99 -22.56
CA LEU A 476 -28.09 2.71 -22.78
C LEU A 476 -28.48 2.04 -24.08
N SER A 477 -29.66 2.39 -24.61
CA SER A 477 -30.17 1.82 -25.87
C SER A 477 -29.31 2.14 -27.09
N GLU A 478 -28.31 3.02 -26.93
CA GLU A 478 -27.34 3.38 -27.97
C GLU A 478 -26.01 2.62 -27.85
N LEU A 479 -25.82 1.78 -26.82
CA LEU A 479 -24.67 0.90 -26.67
C LEU A 479 -25.07 -0.52 -27.10
N ASP A 480 -24.20 -1.21 -27.84
CA ASP A 480 -24.46 -2.51 -28.49
C ASP A 480 -24.63 -3.70 -27.51
N SER A 481 -24.84 -3.47 -26.22
CA SER A 481 -25.02 -4.53 -25.21
C SER A 481 -26.38 -5.22 -25.31
N THR A 482 -26.38 -6.54 -25.18
CA THR A 482 -27.59 -7.36 -25.38
C THR A 482 -28.31 -7.51 -24.05
N ILE A 483 -29.59 -7.11 -24.00
CA ILE A 483 -30.47 -7.45 -22.87
C ILE A 483 -30.88 -8.90 -23.02
N THR A 484 -30.37 -9.74 -22.12
CA THR A 484 -30.55 -11.20 -22.14
C THR A 484 -31.70 -11.67 -21.28
N GLY A 485 -32.12 -10.85 -20.30
CA GLY A 485 -33.21 -11.15 -19.39
C GLY A 485 -33.89 -9.91 -18.84
N LEU A 486 -35.12 -10.09 -18.33
CA LEU A 486 -35.78 -9.11 -17.47
C LEU A 486 -35.64 -9.63 -16.03
N GLY A 487 -35.30 -8.75 -15.10
CA GLY A 487 -35.02 -9.15 -13.71
C GLY A 487 -36.23 -9.81 -13.04
N ASP A 488 -35.98 -10.92 -12.33
CA ASP A 488 -36.99 -11.66 -11.56
C ASP A 488 -37.34 -10.99 -10.20
N ASP A 489 -36.62 -9.93 -9.83
CA ASP A 489 -36.78 -9.17 -8.59
C ASP A 489 -37.49 -7.82 -8.86
N GLU A 490 -38.31 -7.33 -7.92
CA GLU A 490 -39.08 -6.08 -8.08
C GLU A 490 -38.18 -4.84 -8.29
N ASP A 491 -36.92 -4.91 -7.85
CA ASP A 491 -35.95 -3.81 -7.97
C ASP A 491 -35.01 -3.94 -9.18
N VAL A 492 -34.91 -5.11 -9.79
CA VAL A 492 -34.07 -5.37 -10.98
C VAL A 492 -34.92 -5.22 -12.25
N LEU A 493 -34.50 -4.32 -13.14
CA LEU A 493 -35.17 -4.07 -14.41
C LEU A 493 -34.77 -5.04 -15.51
N ALA A 494 -33.47 -5.30 -15.63
CA ALA A 494 -32.92 -6.04 -16.75
C ALA A 494 -31.60 -6.70 -16.38
N GLU A 495 -31.33 -7.81 -17.06
CA GLU A 495 -30.06 -8.50 -17.04
C GLU A 495 -29.40 -8.30 -18.40
N ILE A 496 -28.12 -7.94 -18.38
CA ILE A 496 -27.39 -7.46 -19.55
C ILE A 496 -26.12 -8.27 -19.73
N ASP A 497 -25.87 -8.65 -20.98
CA ASP A 497 -24.62 -9.20 -21.47
C ASP A 497 -23.76 -8.07 -22.07
N PRO A 498 -22.62 -7.71 -21.44
CA PRO A 498 -21.75 -6.67 -21.94
C PRO A 498 -21.01 -7.10 -23.22
N THR A 499 -20.85 -6.18 -24.19
CA THR A 499 -20.13 -6.49 -25.45
C THR A 499 -18.61 -6.44 -25.37
N TRP A 500 -18.07 -5.88 -24.29
CA TRP A 500 -16.64 -5.60 -24.16
C TRP A 500 -15.87 -6.69 -23.41
N GLU A 501 -16.56 -7.72 -22.91
CA GLU A 501 -15.97 -8.84 -22.20
C GLU A 501 -16.90 -10.05 -22.23
N ASP A 502 -16.35 -11.23 -22.51
CA ASP A 502 -17.16 -12.45 -22.62
C ASP A 502 -17.81 -12.79 -21.26
N SER A 503 -19.12 -13.03 -21.26
CA SER A 503 -19.84 -13.56 -20.11
C SER A 503 -20.23 -15.01 -20.34
N ALA A 504 -19.78 -15.90 -19.46
CA ALA A 504 -20.21 -17.30 -19.51
C ALA A 504 -21.70 -17.48 -19.18
N SER A 505 -22.30 -16.56 -18.41
CA SER A 505 -23.72 -16.61 -18.03
C SER A 505 -24.64 -15.81 -18.96
N GLY A 506 -24.11 -14.82 -19.69
CA GLY A 506 -24.90 -13.85 -20.44
C GLY A 506 -25.72 -12.90 -19.56
N GLU A 507 -25.65 -13.02 -18.22
CA GLU A 507 -26.45 -12.27 -17.25
C GLU A 507 -25.52 -11.55 -16.26
N ARG A 508 -24.43 -10.97 -16.78
CA ARG A 508 -23.34 -10.44 -15.94
C ARG A 508 -23.72 -9.17 -15.20
N ILE A 509 -24.53 -8.32 -15.81
CA ILE A 509 -24.87 -7.00 -15.26
C ILE A 509 -26.36 -6.92 -14.94
N LEU A 510 -26.66 -6.50 -13.71
CA LEU A 510 -28.01 -6.17 -13.27
C LEU A 510 -28.25 -4.67 -13.32
N ALA A 511 -29.27 -4.25 -14.06
CA ALA A 511 -29.75 -2.88 -14.06
C ALA A 511 -30.91 -2.75 -13.06
N PHE A 512 -30.82 -1.81 -12.12
CA PHE A 512 -31.86 -1.59 -11.11
C PHE A 512 -32.78 -0.42 -11.48
N ARG A 513 -34.02 -0.44 -10.96
CA ARG A 513 -34.98 0.68 -11.09
C ARG A 513 -34.46 1.99 -10.52
N SER A 514 -33.54 1.94 -9.57
CA SER A 514 -32.86 3.09 -8.99
C SER A 514 -31.90 3.79 -9.97
N GLY A 515 -31.60 3.18 -11.11
CA GLY A 515 -30.61 3.65 -12.08
C GLY A 515 -29.18 3.19 -11.79
N GLY A 516 -28.97 2.40 -10.74
CA GLY A 516 -27.69 1.74 -10.46
C GLY A 516 -27.51 0.46 -11.28
N PHE A 517 -26.25 0.12 -11.52
CA PHE A 517 -25.85 -1.13 -12.18
C PHE A 517 -25.01 -1.97 -11.23
N TYR A 518 -25.06 -3.29 -11.36
CA TYR A 518 -24.25 -4.19 -10.56
C TYR A 518 -23.65 -5.30 -11.42
N CYS A 519 -22.34 -5.49 -11.34
CA CYS A 519 -21.67 -6.63 -11.94
C CYS A 519 -21.69 -7.79 -10.94
N ARG A 520 -22.34 -8.89 -11.32
CA ARG A 520 -22.42 -10.10 -10.48
C ARG A 520 -21.06 -10.77 -10.30
N GLU A 521 -20.24 -10.78 -11.34
CA GLU A 521 -18.96 -11.50 -11.33
C GLU A 521 -17.89 -10.82 -10.47
N HIS A 522 -17.88 -9.49 -10.47
CA HIS A 522 -16.96 -8.69 -9.65
C HIS A 522 -17.61 -8.18 -8.35
N GLU A 523 -18.83 -8.66 -8.07
CA GLU A 523 -19.66 -8.29 -6.93
C GLU A 523 -19.73 -6.78 -6.62
N CYS A 524 -19.87 -5.93 -7.65
CA CYS A 524 -19.70 -4.49 -7.51
C CYS A 524 -20.79 -3.63 -8.15
N THR A 525 -21.08 -2.47 -7.54
CA THR A 525 -21.95 -1.46 -8.14
C THR A 525 -21.17 -0.64 -9.16
N ILE A 526 -21.69 -0.54 -10.38
CA ILE A 526 -21.11 0.22 -11.48
C ILE A 526 -21.75 1.62 -11.50
N ASP A 527 -20.90 2.64 -11.43
CA ASP A 527 -21.29 4.04 -11.61
C ASP A 527 -21.32 4.37 -13.12
N PRO A 528 -22.41 4.97 -13.65
CA PRO A 528 -22.49 5.40 -15.05
C PRO A 528 -21.35 6.34 -15.49
N SER A 529 -20.74 7.09 -14.57
CA SER A 529 -19.58 7.94 -14.86
C SER A 529 -18.30 7.14 -15.17
N GLY A 530 -18.27 5.84 -14.84
CA GLY A 530 -17.21 4.90 -15.19
C GLY A 530 -17.27 4.40 -16.64
N TRP A 531 -18.34 4.68 -17.40
CA TRP A 531 -18.54 4.16 -18.75
C TRP A 531 -17.66 4.79 -19.83
N SER A 532 -17.15 6.00 -19.61
CA SER A 532 -16.13 6.59 -20.49
C SER A 532 -14.79 5.84 -20.46
N ARG A 533 -14.64 4.83 -19.58
CA ARG A 533 -13.43 4.01 -19.44
C ARG A 533 -13.53 2.63 -20.11
N LEU A 534 -14.63 2.32 -20.78
CA LEU A 534 -14.85 1.01 -21.41
C LEU A 534 -14.46 1.05 -22.90
N LYS A 535 -13.21 0.69 -23.19
CA LYS A 535 -12.83 -0.01 -24.43
C LYS A 535 -12.55 -1.48 -24.07
N PRO A 536 -12.57 -2.41 -25.03
CA PRO A 536 -12.32 -3.82 -24.76
C PRO A 536 -10.93 -3.97 -24.10
N GLY A 537 -10.89 -4.55 -22.90
CA GLY A 537 -9.64 -4.82 -22.16
C GLY A 537 -9.37 -3.94 -20.91
N SER A 538 -10.28 -3.07 -20.47
CA SER A 538 -10.08 -2.24 -19.28
C SER A 538 -10.81 -2.78 -18.03
N SER A 539 -10.06 -3.23 -17.02
CA SER A 539 -10.56 -3.55 -15.68
C SER A 539 -10.94 -2.28 -14.88
N MET A 540 -12.11 -2.30 -14.23
CA MET A 540 -12.64 -1.16 -13.47
C MET A 540 -12.25 -1.23 -11.99
N ARG A 541 -11.69 -0.14 -11.43
CA ARG A 541 -11.59 0.05 -9.97
C ARG A 541 -12.97 0.26 -9.37
N VAL A 542 -13.36 -0.68 -8.51
CA VAL A 542 -14.58 -0.64 -7.71
C VAL A 542 -14.32 0.14 -6.42
N THR A 543 -15.15 1.14 -6.14
CA THR A 543 -15.24 1.77 -4.81
C THR A 543 -16.41 1.16 -4.03
N THR A 544 -16.13 0.34 -3.02
CA THR A 544 -17.13 -0.08 -2.01
C THR A 544 -17.15 0.90 -0.82
N PRO A 545 -18.32 1.38 -0.37
CA PRO A 545 -18.49 1.87 0.99
C PRO A 545 -18.82 0.71 1.95
N SER A 546 -18.12 0.70 3.09
CA SER A 546 -18.25 -0.26 4.19
C SER A 546 -19.66 -0.44 4.77
N GLN A 547 -20.02 -1.67 5.13
CA GLN A 547 -21.17 -1.97 6.00
C GLN A 547 -20.87 -1.75 7.50
N GLY A 548 -21.92 -1.31 8.21
CA GLY A 548 -22.14 -1.48 9.66
C GLY A 548 -23.00 -0.33 10.22
N ARG A 549 -24.17 -0.49 10.85
CA ARG A 549 -24.83 -1.61 11.55
C ARG A 549 -26.34 -1.37 11.63
N ARG A 550 -27.09 -2.45 11.88
CA ARG A 550 -28.46 -2.48 12.41
C ARG A 550 -28.64 -1.58 13.65
N SER A 551 -29.75 -0.85 13.71
CA SER A 551 -30.44 -0.51 14.96
C SER A 551 -31.96 -0.56 14.77
N ASN A 552 -32.65 -0.89 15.87
CA ASN A 552 -34.05 -1.33 15.95
C ASN A 552 -35.11 -0.27 15.52
N ARG A 553 -36.25 -0.79 15.01
CA ARG A 553 -37.54 -0.11 14.73
C ARG A 553 -38.07 0.73 15.92
N PRO A 554 -38.91 1.78 15.69
CA PRO A 554 -40.37 1.62 15.53
C PRO A 554 -41.07 2.46 14.42
N THR A 555 -41.85 1.74 13.59
CA THR A 555 -43.28 1.94 13.23
C THR A 555 -43.87 3.19 12.51
N ILE A 556 -44.80 2.87 11.56
CA ILE A 556 -46.03 3.58 11.07
C ILE A 556 -45.85 4.54 9.87
N SER A 557 -46.20 4.12 8.64
CA SER A 557 -47.50 4.31 7.91
C SER A 557 -47.51 5.64 7.11
N LEU A 558 -47.83 5.70 5.81
CA LEU A 558 -49.13 5.42 5.18
C LEU A 558 -48.98 5.38 3.65
N ALA A 559 -49.88 4.66 3.02
CA ALA A 559 -49.97 4.40 1.59
C ALA A 559 -50.58 5.54 0.74
N LYS A 560 -50.35 5.42 -0.58
CA LYS A 560 -51.20 5.77 -1.74
C LYS A 560 -51.57 7.24 -1.99
N SER A 561 -51.18 7.76 -3.17
CA SER A 561 -52.06 7.74 -4.36
C SER A 561 -51.52 8.61 -5.51
N MET A 562 -51.53 8.00 -6.71
CA MET A 562 -51.70 8.54 -8.08
C MET A 562 -51.78 10.07 -8.30
N VAL A 563 -51.14 10.53 -9.39
CA VAL A 563 -51.79 10.95 -10.67
C VAL A 563 -50.73 11.59 -11.62
N ARG A 564 -50.76 11.19 -12.90
CA ARG A 564 -49.98 11.71 -14.06
C ARG A 564 -50.54 13.10 -14.55
N PRO A 565 -50.19 13.64 -15.74
CA PRO A 565 -48.97 14.34 -16.20
C PRO A 565 -49.24 15.74 -16.85
N PHE A 566 -48.17 16.39 -17.38
CA PHE A 566 -48.11 17.50 -18.40
C PHE A 566 -48.47 18.95 -17.97
N PRO A 567 -48.13 20.03 -18.75
CA PRO A 567 -47.10 20.22 -19.79
C PRO A 567 -46.31 21.57 -19.73
N SER A 568 -45.40 21.71 -20.70
CA SER A 568 -44.71 22.89 -21.27
C SER A 568 -45.32 24.30 -21.11
N GLY A 569 -44.41 25.29 -21.02
CA GLY A 569 -44.44 26.45 -21.92
C GLY A 569 -44.73 27.83 -21.31
N GLN A 570 -43.74 28.71 -21.52
CA GLN A 570 -43.85 30.16 -21.76
C GLN A 570 -44.12 31.15 -20.60
N SER A 571 -43.13 32.04 -20.49
CA SER A 571 -43.26 33.50 -20.53
C SER A 571 -43.69 34.25 -19.26
N ALA A 572 -42.67 34.86 -18.67
CA ALA A 572 -42.53 36.29 -18.40
C ALA A 572 -43.63 37.07 -17.66
N ALA A 573 -43.15 37.69 -16.58
CA ALA A 573 -43.35 39.07 -16.18
C ALA A 573 -44.51 39.46 -15.26
N ARG A 574 -44.11 40.36 -14.34
CA ARG A 574 -44.86 41.33 -13.54
C ARG A 574 -45.34 40.93 -12.13
N THR A 575 -44.49 41.33 -11.17
CA THR A 575 -44.71 42.42 -10.19
C THR A 575 -46.08 42.48 -9.50
N ILE A 576 -46.09 42.42 -8.16
CA ILE A 576 -46.43 43.54 -7.23
C ILE A 576 -46.33 43.06 -5.76
N TYR A 577 -45.66 43.90 -4.95
CA TYR A 577 -45.47 43.92 -3.49
C TYR A 577 -46.77 43.87 -2.64
N PRO A 578 -46.72 43.52 -1.34
CA PRO A 578 -46.42 44.47 -0.23
C PRO A 578 -45.37 43.92 0.77
N SER A 579 -44.35 44.70 1.18
CA SER A 579 -44.28 45.58 2.37
C SER A 579 -44.38 44.78 3.70
N CYS A 580 -43.53 44.92 4.72
CA CYS A 580 -42.92 46.15 5.22
C CYS A 580 -41.83 45.87 6.29
N ARG A 581 -40.91 46.84 6.43
CA ARG A 581 -40.07 47.23 7.59
C ARG A 581 -38.70 46.56 7.79
N GLN A 582 -37.60 47.18 7.31
CA GLN A 582 -36.76 48.27 7.91
C GLN A 582 -35.87 47.73 9.06
N GLN A 583 -34.57 48.05 9.23
CA GLN A 583 -33.63 48.99 8.62
C GLN A 583 -32.26 48.70 9.27
N ARG A 584 -31.15 48.68 8.50
CA ARG A 584 -29.96 49.55 8.68
C ARG A 584 -28.79 49.14 7.78
N THR A 585 -28.48 50.09 6.91
CA THR A 585 -27.32 50.39 6.04
C THR A 585 -26.00 50.47 6.82
N SER A 586 -24.93 49.79 6.40
CA SER A 586 -23.86 50.19 5.44
C SER A 586 -22.94 51.34 5.89
N SER A 587 -21.62 51.11 5.88
CA SER A 587 -20.63 52.00 5.26
C SER A 587 -19.20 51.44 5.41
N ALA A 588 -18.52 51.35 4.27
CA ALA A 588 -17.08 51.12 4.12
C ALA A 588 -16.30 52.44 4.19
N SER A 589 -15.01 52.38 4.56
CA SER A 589 -13.92 53.20 3.98
C SER A 589 -12.56 52.86 4.64
N SER A 590 -11.59 52.40 3.83
CA SER A 590 -10.14 52.31 4.11
C SER A 590 -9.45 53.70 4.00
N PRO A 591 -8.10 53.88 3.97
CA PRO A 591 -6.92 53.18 4.55
C PRO A 591 -5.97 54.24 5.22
N PRO A 592 -4.61 54.26 5.11
CA PRO A 592 -3.53 53.27 5.36
C PRO A 592 -2.50 53.77 6.42
N ILE A 593 -1.71 52.91 7.08
CA ILE A 593 -0.36 53.27 7.58
C ILE A 593 0.62 52.09 7.41
N VAL A 594 1.82 52.47 6.97
CA VAL A 594 2.99 51.70 6.54
C VAL A 594 3.85 51.20 7.72
N ILE A 595 4.25 49.92 7.61
CA ILE A 595 5.54 49.26 7.91
C ILE A 595 6.51 49.91 8.91
N ALA A 596 6.88 49.16 9.97
CA ALA A 596 8.28 49.03 10.45
C ALA A 596 8.48 47.84 11.42
N SER A 597 9.24 46.84 10.94
CA SER A 597 10.31 46.05 11.60
C SER A 597 10.12 45.28 12.92
N MET A 598 10.29 43.96 12.81
CA MET A 598 10.83 42.95 13.77
C MET A 598 12.23 43.33 14.34
N PRO A 599 12.93 42.54 15.22
CA PRO A 599 12.73 41.15 15.74
C PRO A 599 12.89 41.05 17.30
N PRO A 600 13.01 39.88 17.97
CA PRO A 600 13.19 38.46 17.54
C PRO A 600 11.94 37.60 17.54
#